data_AF-A0A656GC70-F1
#
_entry.id   AF-A0A656GC70-F1
#
_cell.length_a   1.000
_cell.length_b   1.000
_cell.length_c   1.000
_cell.angle_alpha   90.00
_cell.angle_beta   90.00
_cell.angle_gamma   90.00
#
_symmetry.space_group_name_H-M   'P 1'
#
loop_
_entity.id
_entity.type
_entity.pdbx_description
1 polymer ?
#
loop_
_entity_poly.entity_id
_entity_poly.type
_entity_poly.pdbx_seq_one_letter_code
_entity_poly.pdbx_strand_id
1 'polypeptide(L)'
;MTRAVLLVLLILSVAWLAQSGDGDEMHCPEKDANFFADAINAYFDKHPPKAGNAVTIPYSARYDNRTHWWIVPVDVGQDRLQALLSCDGHLELSGRS
;
A
#
# COMPACT_ATOMS: atom_id res chain seq x y z
N MET A 1 33.59 -19.93 40.06
CA MET A 1 32.42 -20.43 39.31
C MET A 1 31.77 -19.27 38.57
N THR A 2 32.22 -18.92 37.36
CA THR A 2 31.80 -17.66 36.68
C THR A 2 31.73 -17.73 35.15
N ARG A 3 32.30 -18.76 34.49
CA ARG A 3 32.32 -18.85 33.02
C ARG A 3 31.07 -19.48 32.39
N ALA A 4 30.32 -20.32 33.12
CA ALA A 4 29.16 -21.01 32.58
C ALA A 4 27.93 -20.09 32.37
N VAL A 5 27.77 -19.07 33.22
CA VAL A 5 26.59 -18.18 33.21
C VAL A 5 26.56 -17.27 31.96
N LEU A 6 27.73 -16.84 31.50
CA LEU A 6 27.88 -15.97 30.31
C LEU A 6 27.44 -16.64 29.01
N LEU A 7 27.58 -17.97 28.89
CA LEU A 7 27.12 -18.73 27.72
C LEU A 7 25.59 -18.84 27.66
N VAL A 8 24.91 -18.98 28.80
CA VAL A 8 23.45 -19.09 28.85
C VAL A 8 22.77 -17.81 28.38
N LEU A 9 23.32 -16.65 28.73
CA LEU A 9 22.79 -15.33 28.33
C LEU A 9 22.94 -15.05 26.81
N LEU A 10 23.91 -15.67 26.14
CA LEU A 10 24.15 -15.50 24.70
C LEU A 10 23.20 -16.32 23.81
N ILE A 11 22.54 -17.34 24.35
CA ILE A 11 21.62 -18.20 23.59
C ILE A 11 20.20 -17.60 23.57
N LEU A 12 19.82 -16.89 24.63
CA LEU A 12 18.51 -16.24 24.78
C LEU A 12 18.27 -15.08 23.80
N SER A 13 19.32 -14.42 23.30
CA SER A 13 19.20 -13.30 22.36
C SER A 13 18.95 -13.72 20.90
N VAL A 14 19.11 -15.00 20.55
CA VAL A 14 18.95 -15.50 19.17
C VAL A 14 17.51 -15.97 18.89
N ALA A 15 16.69 -16.17 19.93
CA ALA A 15 15.33 -16.71 19.80
C ALA A 15 14.30 -15.73 19.22
N TRP A 16 14.63 -14.43 19.10
CA TRP A 16 13.73 -13.39 18.58
C TRP A 16 13.86 -13.07 17.08
N LEU A 17 14.55 -13.91 16.32
CA LEU A 17 14.54 -13.85 14.84
C LEU A 17 13.67 -14.93 14.18
N ALA A 18 13.02 -15.78 14.98
CA ALA A 18 12.09 -16.82 14.53
C ALA A 18 10.61 -16.42 14.73
N GLN A 19 10.26 -15.21 14.28
CA GLN A 19 8.88 -14.86 13.93
C GLN A 19 8.79 -14.44 12.46
N SER A 20 9.37 -15.28 11.59
CA SER A 20 8.93 -15.38 10.19
C SER A 20 7.46 -15.81 10.23
N GLY A 21 6.56 -14.86 9.97
CA GLY A 21 5.14 -15.02 10.27
C GLY A 21 4.48 -16.10 9.45
N ASP A 22 3.89 -17.09 10.13
CA ASP A 22 2.71 -17.78 9.63
C ASP A 22 1.59 -16.73 9.53
N GLY A 23 1.44 -16.18 8.32
CA GLY A 23 0.48 -15.16 7.96
C GLY A 23 -0.19 -15.49 6.62
N ASP A 24 -0.43 -16.77 6.37
CA ASP A 24 -1.07 -17.26 5.15
C ASP A 24 -2.60 -17.02 5.17
N GLU A 25 -2.99 -15.75 5.10
CA GLU A 25 -4.33 -15.35 4.67
C GLU A 25 -4.34 -13.92 4.09
N MET A 26 -3.67 -13.70 2.96
CA MET A 26 -3.84 -12.46 2.18
C MET A 26 -5.17 -12.45 1.43
N HIS A 27 -6.24 -11.98 2.09
CA HIS A 27 -7.54 -11.74 1.47
C HIS A 27 -7.83 -10.23 1.38
N CYS A 28 -7.89 -9.70 0.16
CA CYS A 28 -8.15 -8.28 -0.11
C CYS A 28 -9.13 -8.04 -1.29
N PRO A 29 -10.34 -8.63 -1.21
CA PRO A 29 -11.58 -7.93 -1.51
C PRO A 29 -12.43 -7.74 -0.23
N GLU A 30 -13.41 -6.84 -0.18
CA GLU A 30 -13.78 -5.82 -1.17
C GLU A 30 -13.28 -4.41 -0.75
N LYS A 31 -13.25 -3.47 -1.71
CA LYS A 31 -13.09 -2.03 -1.49
C LYS A 31 -14.01 -1.29 -2.46
N ASP A 32 -14.64 -0.23 -1.99
CA ASP A 32 -15.64 0.51 -2.75
C ASP A 32 -15.08 1.81 -3.36
N ALA A 33 -15.93 2.53 -4.11
CA ALA A 33 -15.56 3.80 -4.71
C ALA A 33 -15.17 4.88 -3.68
N ASN A 34 -15.69 4.80 -2.45
CA ASN A 34 -15.38 5.76 -1.38
C ASN A 34 -13.94 5.55 -0.88
N PHE A 35 -13.53 4.30 -0.61
CA PHE A 35 -12.15 3.99 -0.22
C PHE A 35 -11.13 4.47 -1.26
N PHE A 36 -11.41 4.27 -2.55
CA PHE A 36 -10.53 4.77 -3.62
C PHE A 36 -10.53 6.31 -3.66
N ALA A 37 -11.69 6.95 -3.58
CA ALA A 37 -11.81 8.40 -3.61
C ALA A 37 -11.09 9.07 -2.42
N ASP A 38 -11.28 8.58 -1.20
CA ASP A 38 -10.67 9.14 0.00
C ASP A 38 -9.14 9.10 -0.06
N ALA A 39 -8.56 7.97 -0.47
CA ALA A 39 -7.11 7.84 -0.61
C ALA A 39 -6.53 8.72 -1.72
N ILE A 40 -7.21 8.79 -2.89
CA ILE A 40 -6.78 9.63 -4.02
C ILE A 40 -6.91 11.13 -3.67
N ASN A 41 -8.00 11.54 -3.04
CA ASN A 41 -8.20 12.93 -2.60
C ASN A 41 -7.15 13.32 -1.54
N ALA A 42 -6.91 12.48 -0.54
CA ALA A 42 -5.91 12.72 0.50
C ALA A 42 -4.45 12.77 -0.04
N TYR A 43 -4.19 12.25 -1.24
CA TYR A 43 -2.95 12.50 -1.99
C TYR A 43 -2.95 13.90 -2.61
N PHE A 44 -3.99 14.26 -3.37
CA PHE A 44 -4.06 15.56 -4.06
C PHE A 44 -4.23 16.76 -3.11
N ASP A 45 -4.74 16.58 -1.90
CA ASP A 45 -4.73 17.60 -0.84
C ASP A 45 -3.30 18.01 -0.45
N LYS A 46 -2.34 17.07 -0.52
CA LYS A 46 -0.91 17.29 -0.21
C LYS A 46 -0.09 17.63 -1.46
N HIS A 47 -0.54 17.14 -2.61
CA HIS A 47 0.12 17.27 -3.90
C HIS A 47 -0.87 17.87 -4.93
N PRO A 48 -1.30 19.13 -4.75
CA PRO A 48 -2.35 19.71 -5.57
C PRO A 48 -1.96 19.72 -7.06
N PRO A 49 -2.91 19.37 -7.96
CA PRO A 49 -2.66 19.41 -9.39
C PRO A 49 -2.44 20.85 -9.85
N LYS A 50 -1.90 21.02 -11.06
CA LYS A 50 -1.74 22.35 -11.69
C LYS A 50 -3.10 23.06 -11.73
N ALA A 51 -3.11 24.36 -11.45
CA ALA A 51 -4.34 25.15 -11.38
C ALA A 51 -5.21 24.99 -12.65
N GLY A 52 -6.47 24.62 -12.47
CA GLY A 52 -7.42 24.32 -13.55
C GLY A 52 -7.54 22.85 -13.93
N ASN A 53 -6.62 21.97 -13.52
CA ASN A 53 -6.76 20.53 -13.75
C ASN A 53 -7.68 19.91 -12.69
N ALA A 54 -8.89 19.50 -13.10
CA ALA A 54 -9.77 18.69 -12.28
C ALA A 54 -9.24 17.25 -12.16
N VAL A 55 -9.37 16.66 -10.96
CA VAL A 55 -9.14 15.23 -10.72
C VAL A 55 -10.44 14.47 -10.95
N THR A 56 -10.40 13.41 -11.74
CA THR A 56 -11.53 12.50 -12.00
C THR A 56 -11.10 11.07 -11.73
N ILE A 57 -11.97 10.27 -11.12
CA ILE A 57 -11.73 8.86 -10.80
C ILE A 57 -12.79 8.02 -11.56
N PRO A 58 -12.49 7.51 -12.77
CA PRO A 58 -13.42 6.69 -13.52
C PRO A 58 -13.74 5.36 -12.82
N TYR A 59 -15.02 4.97 -12.77
CA TYR A 59 -15.51 3.70 -12.23
C TYR A 59 -14.96 2.50 -13.03
N SER A 60 -13.73 2.09 -12.70
CA SER A 60 -12.95 1.08 -13.44
C SER A 60 -11.77 0.53 -12.63
N ALA A 61 -11.85 0.62 -11.29
CA ALA A 61 -10.87 0.01 -10.40
C ALA A 61 -10.79 -1.51 -10.62
N ARG A 62 -9.58 -2.06 -10.73
CA ARG A 62 -9.34 -3.51 -10.83
C ARG A 62 -8.32 -3.95 -9.80
N TYR A 63 -8.55 -5.08 -9.16
CA TYR A 63 -7.56 -5.68 -8.26
C TYR A 63 -6.57 -6.55 -9.06
N ASP A 64 -5.28 -6.42 -8.80
CA ASP A 64 -4.23 -7.29 -9.37
C ASP A 64 -3.75 -8.30 -8.33
N ASN A 65 -4.28 -9.53 -8.44
CA ASN A 65 -3.92 -10.67 -7.58
C ASN A 65 -2.42 -11.03 -7.60
N ARG A 66 -1.62 -10.55 -8.55
CA ARG A 66 -0.18 -10.85 -8.60
C ARG A 66 0.63 -9.92 -7.70
N THR A 67 0.24 -8.66 -7.66
CA THR A 67 0.95 -7.61 -6.90
C THR A 67 0.27 -7.33 -5.57
N HIS A 68 -1.02 -7.67 -5.43
CA HIS A 68 -1.91 -7.36 -4.31
C HIS A 68 -2.31 -5.87 -4.21
N TRP A 69 -2.34 -5.16 -5.34
CA TRP A 69 -2.76 -3.75 -5.42
C TRP A 69 -4.07 -3.59 -6.17
N TRP A 70 -4.87 -2.64 -5.72
CA TRP A 70 -5.93 -2.01 -6.51
C TRP A 70 -5.32 -1.05 -7.51
N ILE A 71 -5.70 -1.19 -8.78
CA ILE A 71 -5.28 -0.33 -9.87
C ILE A 71 -6.50 0.51 -10.25
N VAL A 72 -6.48 1.78 -9.85
CA VAL A 72 -7.58 2.73 -10.03
C VAL A 72 -7.16 3.78 -11.07
N PRO A 73 -7.84 3.88 -12.22
CA PRO A 73 -7.60 4.97 -13.15
C PRO A 73 -7.86 6.33 -12.50
N VAL A 74 -7.00 7.31 -12.80
CA VAL A 74 -7.15 8.70 -12.35
C VAL A 74 -6.82 9.60 -13.54
N ASP A 75 -7.72 10.51 -13.88
CA ASP A 75 -7.49 11.49 -14.95
C ASP A 75 -7.37 12.89 -14.33
N VAL A 76 -6.31 13.62 -14.68
CA VAL A 76 -5.96 14.94 -14.11
C VAL A 76 -5.86 15.95 -15.25
N GLY A 77 -6.97 16.64 -15.55
CA GLY A 77 -7.09 17.52 -16.71
C GLY A 77 -7.01 16.76 -18.05
N GLN A 78 -5.81 16.64 -18.62
CA GLN A 78 -5.53 15.80 -19.80
C GLN A 78 -4.57 14.64 -19.51
N ASP A 79 -3.93 14.65 -18.34
CA ASP A 79 -2.95 13.64 -17.94
C ASP A 79 -3.71 12.38 -17.48
N ARG A 80 -3.42 11.24 -18.11
CA ARG A 80 -3.96 9.94 -17.73
C ARG A 80 -2.99 9.24 -16.79
N LEU A 81 -3.43 8.96 -15.59
CA LEU A 81 -2.67 8.31 -14.54
C LEU A 81 -3.34 7.00 -14.13
N GLN A 82 -2.61 6.21 -13.35
CA GLN A 82 -3.15 5.14 -12.53
C GLN A 82 -2.65 5.33 -11.09
N ALA A 83 -3.56 5.16 -10.14
CA ALA A 83 -3.22 5.00 -8.75
C ALA A 83 -3.09 3.51 -8.44
N LEU A 84 -1.97 3.11 -7.88
CA LEU A 84 -1.77 1.83 -7.22
C LEU A 84 -2.14 2.05 -5.75
N LEU A 85 -3.17 1.38 -5.26
CA LEU A 85 -3.56 1.40 -3.85
C LEU A 85 -3.36 0.03 -3.21
N SER A 86 -2.63 -0.02 -2.11
CA SER A 86 -2.50 -1.23 -1.29
C SER A 86 -3.73 -1.42 -0.39
N CYS A 87 -3.84 -2.60 0.21
CA CYS A 87 -4.98 -2.99 1.03
C CYS A 87 -5.11 -2.20 2.36
N ASP A 88 -3.97 -1.70 2.87
CA ASP A 88 -3.83 -0.82 4.02
C ASP A 88 -3.92 0.69 3.67
N GLY A 89 -4.11 1.03 2.39
CA GLY A 89 -4.36 2.40 1.94
C GLY A 89 -3.12 3.23 1.59
N HIS A 90 -1.95 2.60 1.42
CA HIS A 90 -0.81 3.25 0.76
C HIS A 90 -1.16 3.51 -0.72
N LEU A 91 -0.71 4.64 -1.26
CA LEU A 91 -1.03 5.07 -2.62
C LEU A 91 0.22 5.53 -3.36
N GLU A 92 0.45 4.96 -4.54
CA GLU A 92 1.42 5.43 -5.53
C GLU A 92 0.71 5.90 -6.80
N LEU A 93 1.14 7.02 -7.40
CA LEU A 93 0.70 7.44 -8.72
C LEU A 93 1.76 7.14 -9.77
N SER A 94 1.33 6.59 -10.91
CA SER A 94 2.16 6.44 -12.11
C SER A 94 1.41 6.88 -13.36
N GLY A 95 2.16 7.30 -14.39
CA GLY A 95 1.60 7.66 -15.69
C GLY A 95 1.04 6.44 -16.40
N ARG A 96 -0.15 6.59 -17.00
CA ARG A 96 -0.81 5.56 -17.81
C ARG A 96 -0.69 5.94 -19.29
N SER A 97 0.19 5.23 -20.00
CA SER A 97 0.37 5.32 -21.46
C SER A 97 -0.82 4.77 -22.23
#